data_AF-A0A941XXH5-F1
#
_entry.id   AF-A0A941XXH5-F1
#
_cell.length_a   1.000
_cell.length_b   1.000
_cell.length_c   1.000
_cell.angle_alpha   90.00
_cell.angle_beta   90.00
_cell.angle_gamma   90.00
#
_symmetry.space_group_name_H-M   'P 1'
#
loop_
_entity.id
_entity.type
_entity.pdbx_description
1 polymer ?
#
loop_
_entity_poly.entity_id
_entity_poly.type
_entity_poly.pdbx_seq_one_letter_code
_entity_poly.pdbx_strand_id
1 'polypeptide(L)' 'MKLAASGGVVLFGLATVAFIVLKLTHVISWSWLWVLSPALIWACLCFLATLVLTFALVVVEIAKRK' A
#
# COMPACT_ATOMS: atom_id res chain seq x y z
N MET A 1 8.75 10.10 24.78
CA MET A 1 8.48 9.18 23.64
C MET A 1 7.38 9.79 22.78
N LYS A 2 7.72 10.46 21.68
CA LYS A 2 6.74 10.81 20.65
C LYS A 2 6.77 9.67 19.63
N LEU A 3 5.76 8.80 19.65
CA LEU A 3 5.50 7.97 18.47
C LEU A 3 5.20 8.95 17.34
N ALA A 4 6.12 9.03 16.37
CA ALA A 4 5.97 9.89 15.21
C ALA A 4 4.63 9.56 14.56
N ALA A 5 3.75 10.56 14.50
CA ALA A 5 2.45 10.42 13.87
C ALA A 5 2.68 9.98 12.42
N SER A 6 2.06 8.86 12.06
CA SER A 6 2.01 8.27 10.74
C SER A 6 1.29 9.20 9.75
N GLY A 7 1.92 10.32 9.40
CA GLY A 7 1.39 11.32 8.47
C GLY A 7 1.26 10.83 7.02
N GLY A 8 1.87 9.68 6.68
CA GLY A 8 1.77 9.09 5.35
C GLY A 8 0.31 8.75 4.98
N VAL A 9 -0.40 8.00 5.81
CA VAL A 9 -1.72 7.43 5.47
C VAL A 9 -2.80 8.47 5.13
N VAL A 10 -2.77 9.66 5.75
CA VAL A 10 -3.77 10.72 5.49
C VAL A 10 -3.55 11.45 4.16
N LEU A 11 -2.31 11.66 3.73
CA LEU A 11 -2.01 12.25 2.41
C LEU A 11 -2.36 11.29 1.27
N PHE A 12 -2.17 9.99 1.46
CA PHE A 12 -2.51 8.96 0.46
C PHE A 12 -4.02 8.77 0.29
N GLY A 13 -4.79 8.82 1.39
CA GLY A 13 -6.25 8.80 1.33
C GLY A 13 -6.79 9.98 0.52
N LEU A 14 -6.28 11.18 0.77
CA LEU A 14 -6.71 12.39 0.06
C LEU A 14 -6.37 12.34 -1.44
N ALA A 15 -5.20 11.80 -1.80
CA ALA A 15 -4.84 11.59 -3.20
C ALA A 15 -5.78 10.59 -3.90
N THR A 16 -6.16 9.50 -3.22
CA THR A 16 -7.12 8.51 -3.74
C THR A 16 -8.49 9.15 -3.97
N VAL A 17 -8.98 9.94 -3.00
CA VAL A 17 -10.25 10.66 -3.12
C VAL A 17 -10.20 11.69 -4.25
N ALA A 18 -9.11 12.43 -4.40
CA ALA A 18 -8.94 13.39 -5.51
C ALA A 18 -9.02 12.71 -6.88
N PHE A 19 -8.36 11.55 -7.05
CA PHE A 19 -8.43 10.74 -8.27
C PHE A 19 -9.84 10.20 -8.55
N ILE A 20 -10.59 9.79 -7.52
CA ILE A 20 -12.00 9.38 -7.65
C ILE A 20 -12.87 10.54 -8.13
N VAL A 21 -12.69 11.73 -7.55
CA VAL A 21 -13.43 12.94 -7.94
C VAL A 21 -13.16 13.28 -9.41
N LEU A 22 -11.89 13.36 -9.83
CA LEU A 22 -11.49 13.62 -11.23
C LEU A 22 -12.12 12.65 -12.25
N LYS A 23 -12.32 11.38 -11.86
CA LYS A 23 -12.99 10.33 -12.66
C LYS A 23 -14.49 10.59 -12.79
N LEU A 24 -15.13 11.01 -11.69
CA LEU A 24 -16.56 11.32 -11.63
C LEU A 24 -16.91 12.62 -12.38
N THR A 25 -16.01 13.61 -12.37
CA THR A 25 -16.15 14.81 -13.22
C THR A 25 -15.87 14.55 -14.70
N HIS A 26 -15.62 13.29 -15.09
CA HIS A 26 -15.39 12.84 -16.46
C HIS A 26 -14.24 13.58 -17.18
N VAL A 27 -13.24 14.06 -16.41
CA VAL A 27 -12.01 14.68 -16.96
C VAL A 27 -11.07 13.62 -17.55
N ILE A 28 -11.20 12.36 -17.09
CA ILE A 28 -10.33 11.24 -17.48
C ILE A 28 -11.17 10.00 -17.80
N SER A 29 -11.11 9.49 -19.04
CA SER A 29 -11.83 8.28 -19.49
C SER A 29 -11.16 6.95 -19.10
N TRP A 30 -10.03 7.03 -18.41
CA TRP A 30 -9.13 5.89 -18.18
C TRP A 30 -9.74 4.77 -17.32
N SER A 31 -9.09 3.60 -17.31
CA SER A 31 -9.51 2.45 -16.53
C SER A 31 -9.37 2.72 -15.03
N TRP A 32 -10.34 2.23 -14.25
CA TRP A 32 -10.41 2.44 -12.81
C TRP A 32 -9.21 1.83 -12.07
N LEU A 33 -8.60 0.79 -12.63
CA LEU A 33 -7.36 0.18 -12.11
C LEU A 33 -6.19 1.17 -12.06
N TRP A 34 -6.14 2.12 -13.01
CA TRP A 34 -5.07 3.12 -13.05
C TRP A 34 -5.31 4.33 -12.15
N VAL A 35 -6.57 4.65 -11.88
CA VAL A 35 -6.99 5.65 -10.88
C VAL A 35 -6.51 5.22 -9.48
N LEU A 36 -6.41 3.90 -9.27
CA LEU A 36 -5.90 3.27 -8.05
C LEU A 36 -4.42 2.88 -8.13
N SER A 37 -3.71 3.16 -9.23
CA SER A 37 -2.28 2.81 -9.36
C SER A 37 -1.42 3.26 -8.18
N PRO A 38 -1.60 4.48 -7.62
CA PRO A 38 -0.87 4.87 -6.42
C PRO A 38 -1.12 3.89 -5.27
N ALA A 39 -2.38 3.55 -5.00
CA ALA A 39 -2.74 2.61 -3.93
C ALA A 39 -2.29 1.16 -4.21
N LEU A 40 -2.37 0.71 -5.46
CA LEU A 40 -1.95 -0.63 -5.90
C LEU A 40 -0.45 -0.85 -5.75
N ILE A 41 0.38 0.12 -6.13
CA ILE A 41 1.84 0.03 -5.99
C ILE A 41 2.21 -0.12 -4.52
N TRP A 42 1.59 0.67 -3.64
CA TRP A 42 1.81 0.58 -2.19
C TRP A 42 1.27 -0.72 -1.60
N ALA A 43 0.09 -1.17 -2.01
CA ALA A 43 -0.49 -2.43 -1.57
C ALA A 43 0.38 -3.63 -1.96
N CYS A 44 0.88 -3.66 -3.20
CA CYS A 44 1.83 -4.67 -3.67
C CYS A 44 3.14 -4.63 -2.87
N LEU A 45 3.68 -3.43 -2.60
CA LEU A 45 4.92 -3.29 -1.85
C LEU A 45 4.77 -3.75 -0.39
N CYS A 46 3.68 -3.37 0.27
CA CYS A 46 3.34 -3.85 1.62
C CYS A 46 3.16 -5.37 1.64
N PHE A 47 2.39 -5.91 0.69
CA PHE A 47 2.15 -7.35 0.61
C PHE A 47 3.46 -8.14 0.43
N LEU A 48 4.33 -7.68 -0.47
CA LEU A 48 5.62 -8.32 -0.70
C LEU A 48 6.53 -8.23 0.53
N ALA A 49 6.57 -7.07 1.20
CA ALA A 49 7.34 -6.90 2.43
C ALA A 49 6.86 -7.83 3.56
N THR A 50 5.53 -7.95 3.76
CA THR A 50 4.96 -8.86 4.76
C THR A 50 5.24 -10.32 4.41
N LEU A 51 5.14 -10.70 3.13
CA LEU A 51 5.44 -12.05 2.67
C LEU A 51 6.92 -12.41 2.91
N VAL A 52 7.85 -11.52 2.56
CA VAL A 52 9.29 -11.73 2.79
C VAL A 52 9.58 -11.84 4.29
N LEU A 53 9.00 -10.97 5.11
CA LEU A 53 9.20 -10.99 6.56
C LEU A 53 8.69 -12.30 7.17
N THR A 54 7.46 -12.70 6.84
CA THR A 54 6.86 -13.94 7.35
C THR A 54 7.65 -15.17 6.90
N PHE A 55 8.07 -15.23 5.63
CA PHE A 55 8.90 -16.31 5.14
C PHE A 55 10.26 -16.38 5.84
N ALA A 56 10.93 -15.23 6.04
CA ALA A 56 12.19 -15.17 6.77
C ALA A 56 12.04 -15.66 8.22
N LEU A 57 10.97 -15.26 8.92
CA LEU A 57 10.71 -15.74 10.28
C LEU A 57 10.45 -17.25 10.33
N VAL A 58 9.70 -17.80 9.37
CA VAL A 58 9.46 -19.24 9.25
C VAL A 58 10.77 -19.99 9.01
N VAL A 59 11.63 -19.52 8.11
CA VAL A 59 12.94 -20.14 7.84
C VAL A 59 13.83 -20.11 9.09
N VAL A 60 13.85 -18.98 9.81
CA VAL A 60 14.61 -18.85 11.07
C VAL A 60 14.10 -19.79 12.13
N GLU A 61 12.78 -19.94 12.27
CA GLU A 61 12.19 -20.88 13.24
C GLU A 61 12.56 -22.33 12.88
N ILE A 62 12.51 -22.71 11.60
CA ILE A 62 12.96 -24.04 11.15
C ILE A 62 14.45 -24.25 11.44
N ALA A 63 15.29 -23.24 11.21
CA ALA A 63 16.72 -23.31 11.49
C ALA A 63 17.03 -23.40 12.99
N LYS A 64 16.24 -22.74 13.85
CA LYS A 64 16.34 -22.83 15.31
C LYS A 64 15.83 -24.15 15.89
N ARG A 65 14.89 -24.80 15.23
CA ARG A 65 14.30 -26.08 15.66
C ARG A 65 15.18 -27.30 15.33
N LYS A 66 16.22 -27.10 14.52
CA LYS A 66 17.21 -28.11 14.14
C LYS A 66 18.44 -27.99 15.02
#